data_AF-A0A257WQ53-F1
#
_entry.id   AF-A0A257WQ53-F1
#
_cell.length_a   1.000
_cell.length_b   1.000
_cell.length_c   1.000
_cell.angle_alpha   90.00
_cell.angle_beta   90.00
_cell.angle_gamma   90.00
#
_symmetry.space_group_name_H-M   'P 1'
#
loop_
_entity.id
_entity.type
_entity.pdbx_description
1 polymer ?
#
loop_
_entity_poly.entity_id
_entity_poly.type
_entity_poly.pdbx_seq_one_letter_code
_entity_poly.pdbx_strand_id
1 'polypeptide(L)' 'MTTLMSSVSPSITTVDELEDRLSEPTAAVIHTLQQYPGDLLILGVAGKMGPTLARMALRASQAAKTPR' A
#
# COMPACT_ATOMS: atom_id res chain seq x y z
N MET A 1 14.58 27.68 -20.87
CA MET A 1 15.25 26.49 -21.44
C MET A 1 15.37 25.46 -20.32
N THR A 2 14.24 24.88 -19.93
CA THR A 2 14.14 24.00 -18.74
C THR A 2 13.75 22.62 -19.25
N THR A 3 14.72 21.71 -19.22
CA THR A 3 14.59 20.32 -19.69
C THR A 3 13.57 19.59 -18.83
N LEU A 4 12.46 19.17 -19.45
CA LEU A 4 11.56 18.14 -18.93
C LEU A 4 12.35 16.82 -18.88
N MET A 5 12.93 16.49 -17.73
CA MET A 5 13.39 15.13 -17.46
C MET A 5 12.16 14.22 -17.43
N SER A 6 12.01 13.37 -18.45
CA SER A 6 11.00 12.32 -18.45
C SER A 6 11.28 11.37 -17.28
N SER A 7 10.44 11.41 -16.25
CA SER A 7 10.52 10.52 -15.10
C SER A 7 10.08 9.11 -15.49
N VAL A 8 10.99 8.35 -16.12
CA VAL A 8 10.78 6.92 -16.32
C VAL A 8 11.01 6.24 -14.97
N SER A 9 9.94 5.77 -14.35
CA SER A 9 10.03 4.92 -13.16
C SER A 9 10.89 3.70 -13.50
N PRO A 10 11.86 3.33 -12.65
CA PRO A 10 12.72 2.19 -12.95
C PRO A 10 11.87 0.92 -13.08
N SER A 11 12.24 0.10 -14.05
CA SER A 11 11.60 -1.18 -14.32
C SER A 11 11.68 -2.08 -13.08
N ILE A 12 10.57 -2.76 -12.80
CA ILE A 12 10.48 -3.70 -11.68
C ILE A 12 11.17 -5.00 -12.07
N THR A 13 12.11 -5.46 -11.26
CA THR A 13 12.99 -6.59 -11.60
C THR A 13 12.75 -7.84 -10.76
N THR A 14 12.07 -7.71 -9.62
CA THR A 14 11.78 -8.82 -8.71
C THR A 14 10.33 -8.80 -8.25
N VAL A 15 9.83 -9.96 -7.81
CA VAL A 15 8.50 -10.06 -7.21
C VAL A 15 8.44 -9.27 -5.91
N ASP A 16 9.48 -9.31 -5.08
CA ASP A 16 9.50 -8.56 -3.82
C ASP A 16 9.40 -7.05 -4.05
N GLU A 17 10.11 -6.51 -5.06
CA GLU A 17 10.00 -5.11 -5.46
C GLU A 17 8.59 -4.76 -5.97
N LEU A 18 8.01 -5.64 -6.80
CA LEU A 18 6.64 -5.47 -7.27
C LEU A 18 5.68 -5.40 -6.10
N GLU A 19 5.76 -6.38 -5.22
CA GLU A 19 4.91 -6.51 -4.06
C GLU A 19 5.08 -5.28 -3.17
N ASP A 20 6.32 -4.86 -2.87
CA ASP A 20 6.58 -3.71 -1.99
C ASP A 20 5.94 -2.43 -2.53
N ARG A 21 6.05 -2.20 -3.84
CA ARG A 21 5.39 -1.08 -4.53
C ARG A 21 3.87 -1.20 -4.49
N LEU A 22 3.33 -2.37 -4.81
CA LEU A 22 1.87 -2.60 -4.84
C LEU A 22 1.24 -2.49 -3.46
N SER A 23 1.99 -2.75 -2.41
CA SER A 23 1.52 -2.63 -1.03
C SER A 23 1.70 -1.25 -0.39
N GLU A 24 2.23 -0.27 -1.13
CA GLU A 24 2.38 1.09 -0.60
C GLU A 24 1.00 1.76 -0.50
N PRO A 25 0.57 2.21 0.69
CA PRO A 25 -0.75 2.80 0.84
C PRO A 25 -0.79 4.21 0.26
N THR A 26 -1.88 4.54 -0.42
CA THR A 26 -2.14 5.93 -0.83
C THR A 26 -2.59 6.76 0.38
N ALA A 27 -2.49 8.09 0.25
CA ALA A 27 -3.01 9.01 1.26
C ALA A 27 -4.51 8.78 1.56
N ALA A 28 -5.30 8.42 0.54
CA ALA A 28 -6.71 8.11 0.71
C ALA A 28 -6.92 6.87 1.60
N VAL A 29 -6.13 5.81 1.41
CA VAL A 29 -6.20 4.59 2.24
C VAL A 29 -5.85 4.91 3.70
N ILE A 30 -4.79 5.69 3.93
CA ILE A 30 -4.39 6.10 5.28
C ILE A 30 -5.53 6.89 5.95
N HIS A 31 -6.09 7.87 5.25
CA HIS A 31 -7.18 8.70 5.76
C HIS A 31 -8.44 7.87 6.07
N THR A 32 -8.82 6.93 5.20
CA THR A 32 -9.92 6.00 5.47
C THR A 32 -9.65 5.21 6.75
N LEU A 33 -8.44 4.68 6.94
CA LEU A 33 -8.10 3.96 8.16
C LEU A 33 -7.95 4.86 9.41
N GLN A 34 -7.84 6.18 9.27
CA GLN A 34 -7.95 7.11 10.40
C GLN A 34 -9.41 7.32 10.83
N GLN A 35 -10.33 7.38 9.86
CA GLN A 35 -11.75 7.66 10.10
C GLN A 35 -12.51 6.49 10.74
N TYR A 36 -12.08 5.26 10.46
CA TYR A 36 -12.73 4.04 10.94
C TYR A 36 -11.79 3.23 11.86
N PRO A 37 -11.66 3.61 13.14
CA PRO A 37 -10.88 2.84 14.11
C PRO A 37 -11.57 1.51 14.43
N GLY A 38 -10.77 0.50 14.83
CA GLY A 38 -11.24 -0.84 15.17
C GLY A 38 -10.71 -1.92 14.22
N ASP A 39 -11.20 -3.15 14.39
CA ASP A 39 -10.65 -4.32 13.72
C ASP A 39 -10.87 -4.30 12.20
N LEU A 40 -9.94 -4.89 11.45
CA LEU A 40 -10.03 -5.04 10.00
C LEU A 40 -10.05 -6.52 9.61
N LEU A 41 -11.11 -6.94 8.91
CA LEU A 41 -11.24 -8.29 8.36
C LEU A 41 -10.90 -8.29 6.86
N ILE A 42 -9.96 -9.16 6.46
CA ILE A 42 -9.59 -9.37 5.05
C ILE A 42 -10.10 -10.74 4.59
N LEU A 43 -11.14 -10.74 3.77
CA LEU A 43 -11.69 -11.96 3.19
C LEU A 43 -10.86 -12.40 1.97
N GLY A 44 -10.46 -13.68 1.94
CA GLY A 44 -9.65 -14.21 0.83
C GLY A 44 -8.19 -13.77 0.86
N VAL A 45 -7.60 -13.59 2.05
CA VAL A 45 -6.21 -13.13 2.21
C VAL A 45 -5.16 -14.04 1.56
N ALA A 46 -5.46 -15.32 1.33
CA ALA A 46 -4.57 -16.25 0.63
C ALA A 46 -4.72 -16.21 -0.92
N GLY A 47 -5.56 -15.30 -1.46
CA GLY A 47 -5.69 -15.09 -2.90
C GLY A 47 -4.50 -14.34 -3.50
N LYS A 48 -4.51 -14.10 -4.81
CA LYS A 48 -3.38 -13.46 -5.53
C LYS A 48 -2.98 -12.10 -4.94
N MET A 49 -3.94 -11.22 -4.72
CA MET A 49 -3.72 -9.87 -4.18
C MET A 49 -3.87 -9.80 -2.66
N GLY A 50 -4.25 -10.92 -2.03
CA GLY A 50 -4.59 -10.96 -0.61
C GLY A 50 -3.42 -10.59 0.30
N PRO A 51 -2.21 -11.18 0.11
CA PRO A 51 -1.04 -10.82 0.89
C PRO A 51 -0.60 -9.37 0.67
N THR A 52 -0.65 -8.90 -0.58
CA THR A 52 -0.32 -7.52 -0.96
C THR A 52 -1.24 -6.52 -0.25
N LEU A 53 -2.55 -6.78 -0.26
CA LEU A 53 -3.56 -5.95 0.40
C LEU A 53 -3.41 -5.98 1.93
N ALA A 54 -3.11 -7.15 2.51
CA ALA A 54 -2.86 -7.27 3.94
C ALA A 54 -1.63 -6.45 4.37
N ARG A 55 -0.55 -6.48 3.58
CA ARG A 55 0.63 -5.65 3.85
C ARG A 55 0.31 -4.15 3.71
N MET A 56 -0.47 -3.76 2.70
CA MET A 56 -0.92 -2.37 2.55
C MET A 56 -1.75 -1.89 3.74
N ALA A 57 -2.70 -2.70 4.19
CA ALA A 57 -3.55 -2.39 5.33
C ALA A 57 -2.72 -2.21 6.61
N LEU A 58 -1.74 -3.07 6.85
CA LEU A 58 -0.83 -2.94 7.99
C LEU A 58 -0.03 -1.63 7.93
N ARG A 59 0.61 -1.32 6.79
CA ARG A 59 1.36 -0.06 6.59
C ARG A 59 0.46 1.16 6.78
N ALA A 60 -0.75 1.13 6.23
CA ALA A 60 -1.72 2.20 6.37
C ALA A 60 -2.17 2.38 7.82
N SER A 61 -2.39 1.29 8.57
CA SER A 61 -2.76 1.37 10.00
C SER A 61 -1.66 2.00 10.85
N GLN A 62 -0.40 1.65 10.58
CA GLN A 62 0.77 2.25 11.24
C GLN A 62 0.86 3.75 10.93
N ALA A 63 0.70 4.15 9.66
CA ALA A 63 0.71 5.56 9.24
C ALA A 63 -0.49 6.34 9.81
N ALA A 64 -1.65 5.70 9.90
CA ALA A 64 -2.87 6.25 10.50
C ALA A 64 -2.75 6.44 12.01
N LYS A 65 -1.79 5.76 12.67
CA LYS A 65 -1.63 5.71 14.13
C LYS A 65 -2.89 5.21 14.84
N THR A 66 -3.62 4.30 14.21
CA THR A 66 -4.80 3.65 14.79
C THR A 66 -4.45 2.23 15.23
N PRO A 67 -4.67 1.85 16.50
CA PRO A 67 -4.54 0.46 16.92
C PRO A 67 -5.68 -0.36 16.32
N ARG A 68 -5.33 -1.53 15.77
CA ARG A 68 -6.24 -2.53 15.21
C ARG A 68 -5.78 -3.92 15.65
#